data_AF-A0A0S8DGP7-F1
#
_entry.id   AF-A0A0S8DGP7-F1
#
_cell.length_a   1.000
_cell.length_b   1.000
_cell.length_c   1.000
_cell.angle_alpha   90.00
_cell.angle_beta   90.00
_cell.angle_gamma   90.00
#
_symmetry.space_group_name_H-M   'P 1'
#
loop_
_entity.id
_entity.type
_entity.pdbx_description
1 polymer ?
#
loop_
_entity_poly.entity_id
_entity_poly.type
_entity_poly.pdbx_seq_one_letter_code
_entity_poly.pdbx_strand_id
1 'polypeptide(L)' 'MDTVLYIIAGPLFLISIAGHFYVRLRLRPDDSELDDYYHEFEDQQPGYASYERWSRVTLTGAALSMLLLFVAMII' A
#
# COMPACT_ATOMS: atom_id res chain seq x y z
N MET A 1 18.22 -1.68 -22.26
CA MET A 1 18.22 -1.46 -20.80
C MET A 1 16.82 -1.64 -20.23
N ASP A 2 15.83 -1.55 -21.08
CA ASP A 2 14.40 -1.47 -20.77
C ASP A 2 13.86 -2.82 -20.33
N THR A 3 14.41 -3.92 -20.88
CA THR A 3 14.13 -5.29 -20.42
C THR A 3 14.46 -5.48 -18.93
N VAL A 4 15.57 -4.91 -18.44
CA VAL A 4 15.94 -5.00 -17.01
C VAL A 4 14.94 -4.21 -16.16
N LEU A 5 14.53 -3.03 -16.64
CA LEU A 5 13.52 -2.23 -15.96
C LEU A 5 12.17 -2.96 -15.89
N TYR A 6 11.74 -3.63 -16.96
CA TYR A 6 10.51 -4.43 -16.93
C TYR A 6 10.59 -5.63 -15.99
N ILE A 7 11.72 -6.34 -15.97
CA ILE A 7 11.95 -7.49 -15.08
C ILE A 7 11.91 -7.08 -13.61
N ILE A 8 12.31 -5.86 -13.26
CA ILE A 8 12.30 -5.37 -11.89
C ILE A 8 10.96 -4.70 -11.56
N ALA A 9 10.53 -3.74 -12.37
CA ALA A 9 9.37 -2.91 -12.12
C ALA A 9 8.05 -3.68 -12.25
N GLY A 10 7.98 -4.68 -13.14
CA GLY A 10 6.78 -5.52 -13.31
C GLY A 10 6.43 -6.30 -12.04
N PRO A 11 7.33 -7.17 -11.53
CA PRO A 11 7.10 -7.87 -10.27
C PRO A 11 6.93 -6.92 -9.09
N LEU A 12 7.69 -5.82 -9.03
CA LEU A 12 7.55 -4.84 -7.96
C LEU A 12 6.15 -4.22 -7.95
N PHE A 13 5.59 -3.91 -9.11
CA PHE A 13 4.22 -3.41 -9.25
C PHE A 13 3.19 -4.45 -8.82
N LEU A 14 3.33 -5.69 -9.29
CA LEU A 14 2.41 -6.78 -8.95
C LEU A 14 2.41 -7.08 -7.44
N ILE A 15 3.59 -7.17 -6.81
CA ILE A 15 3.70 -7.38 -5.36
C ILE A 15 3.11 -6.19 -4.60
N SER A 16 3.40 -4.95 -5.03
CA SER A 16 2.89 -3.76 -4.35
C SER A 16 1.36 -3.68 -4.42
N ILE A 17 0.78 -3.95 -5.59
CA ILE A 17 -0.68 -3.87 -5.76
C ILE A 17 -1.39 -5.02 -5.04
N ALA A 18 -0.85 -6.25 -5.11
CA ALA A 18 -1.38 -7.39 -4.38
C ALA A 18 -1.29 -7.16 -2.86
N GLY A 19 -0.17 -6.62 -2.38
CA GLY A 19 0.00 -6.21 -1.00
C GLY A 19 -1.00 -5.13 -0.59
N HIS A 20 -1.24 -4.13 -1.44
CA HIS A 20 -2.23 -3.09 -1.18
C HIS A 20 -3.65 -3.66 -1.03
N PHE A 21 -4.05 -4.56 -1.93
CA PHE A 21 -5.33 -5.26 -1.83
C PHE A 21 -5.41 -6.13 -0.57
N TYR A 22 -4.34 -6.85 -0.24
CA TYR A 22 -4.27 -7.66 0.97
C TYR A 22 -4.46 -6.80 2.23
N VAL A 23 -3.75 -5.67 2.34
CA VAL A 23 -3.90 -4.73 3.46
C VAL A 23 -5.34 -4.22 3.53
N ARG A 24 -5.92 -3.84 2.39
CA ARG A 24 -7.29 -3.31 2.31
C ARG A 24 -8.37 -4.34 2.65
N LEU A 25 -8.15 -5.61 2.35
CA LEU A 25 -9.13 -6.67 2.63
C LEU A 25 -8.96 -7.26 4.03
N ARG A 26 -7.72 -7.36 4.53
CA ARG A 26 -7.40 -8.11 5.74
C ARG A 26 -7.17 -7.23 6.96
N LEU A 27 -6.61 -6.04 6.76
CA LEU A 27 -6.24 -5.12 7.84
C LEU A 27 -7.19 -3.92 7.93
N ARG A 28 -8.22 -3.83 7.07
CA ARG A 28 -9.24 -2.79 7.20
C ARG A 28 -9.94 -2.96 8.56
N PRO A 29 -9.85 -1.98 9.47
CA PRO A 29 -10.56 -2.03 10.74
C PRO A 29 -12.07 -1.96 10.50
N ASP A 30 -12.84 -2.59 11.37
CA ASP A 30 -14.29 -2.59 11.27
C ASP A 30 -14.83 -1.21 11.63
N ASP A 31 -15.82 -0.71 10.90
CA ASP A 31 -16.34 0.66 11.11
C ASP A 31 -16.99 0.79 12.50
N SER A 32 -17.39 -0.32 13.14
CA SER A 32 -17.91 -0.36 14.52
C SER A 32 -16.84 -0.21 15.61
N GLU A 33 -15.59 -0.64 15.36
CA GLU A 33 -14.49 -0.46 16.33
C GLU A 33 -14.06 1.01 16.42
N LEU A 34 -14.35 1.81 15.40
CA LEU A 34 -14.13 3.26 15.38
C LEU A 34 -15.20 4.02 16.16
N ASP A 35 -16.42 3.50 16.26
CA ASP A 35 -17.57 4.15 16.93
C ASP A 35 -17.56 3.91 18.45
N ASP A 36 -17.06 2.76 18.91
CA ASP A 36 -16.94 2.40 20.33
C ASP A 36 -15.66 2.95 21.02
N TYR A 37 -14.83 3.73 20.33
CA TYR A 37 -13.56 4.22 20.86
C TYR A 37 -13.71 5.50 21.69
N TYR A 38 -13.76 5.35 23.00
CA TYR A 38 -13.74 6.47 23.95
C TYR A 38 -12.38 7.18 23.94
N HIS A 39 -12.40 8.39 23.41
CA HIS A 39 -11.27 9.18 22.97
C HIS A 39 -10.86 10.19 24.05
N GLU A 40 -10.01 9.79 25.01
CA GLU A 40 -9.46 10.77 25.95
C GLU A 40 -7.93 10.83 25.98
N PHE A 41 -7.19 9.78 25.54
CA PHE A 41 -5.72 9.78 25.65
C PHE A 41 -4.93 9.05 24.53
N GLU A 42 -5.54 8.55 23.46
CA GLU A 42 -4.82 7.86 22.36
C GLU A 42 -5.10 8.51 20.99
N ASP A 43 -4.06 9.05 20.35
CA ASP A 43 -4.15 9.77 19.06
C ASP A 43 -4.61 8.87 17.90
N GLN A 44 -4.35 7.56 17.95
CA GLN A 44 -4.77 6.58 16.92
C GLN A 44 -4.91 5.18 17.52
N GLN A 45 -5.96 4.44 17.13
CA GLN A 45 -6.04 3.01 17.42
C GLN A 45 -4.86 2.26 16.79
N PRO A 46 -4.18 1.36 17.52
CA PRO A 46 -2.99 0.66 17.01
C PRO A 46 -3.28 -0.18 15.75
N GLY A 47 -4.49 -0.73 15.64
CA GLY A 47 -4.96 -1.43 14.42
C GLY A 47 -5.02 -0.49 13.22
N TYR A 48 -5.63 0.68 13.39
CA TYR A 48 -5.75 1.72 12.36
C TYR A 48 -4.39 2.28 11.94
N ALA A 49 -3.49 2.55 12.89
CA ALA A 49 -2.14 3.03 12.61
C ALA A 49 -1.32 2.03 11.78
N SER A 50 -1.47 0.72 12.07
CA SER A 50 -0.80 -0.33 11.31
C SER A 50 -1.38 -0.46 9.89
N TYR A 51 -2.71 -0.40 9.75
CA TYR A 51 -3.41 -0.39 8.48
C TYR A 51 -2.95 0.79 7.60
N GLU A 52 -2.93 1.99 8.15
CA GLU A 52 -2.53 3.19 7.43
C GLU A 52 -1.06 3.10 6.96
N ARG A 53 -0.15 2.67 7.84
CA ARG A 53 1.28 2.52 7.49
C ARG A 53 1.49 1.53 6.35
N TRP A 54 0.89 0.35 6.42
CA TRP A 54 1.04 -0.67 5.37
C TRP A 54 0.32 -0.29 4.07
N SER A 55 -0.84 0.36 4.17
CA SER A 55 -1.58 0.87 3.02
C SER A 55 -0.76 1.93 2.28
N ARG A 56 -0.14 2.86 3.02
CA ARG A 56 0.71 3.91 2.46
C ARG A 56 1.95 3.33 1.77
N VAL A 57 2.65 2.38 2.40
CA VAL A 57 3.86 1.76 1.82
C VAL A 57 3.55 0.99 0.54
N THR A 58 2.48 0.20 0.54
CA THR A 58 2.08 -0.58 -0.64
C THR A 58 1.61 0.33 -1.78
N LEU A 59 0.91 1.41 -1.46
CA LEU A 59 0.47 2.40 -2.45
C LEU A 59 1.64 3.18 -3.05
N THR A 60 2.59 3.65 -2.24
CA THR A 60 3.77 4.36 -2.76
C THR A 60 4.66 3.42 -3.57
N GLY A 61 4.81 2.16 -3.14
CA GLY A 61 5.50 1.12 -3.92
C GLY A 61 4.84 0.89 -5.29
N ALA A 62 3.51 0.81 -5.34
CA ALA A 62 2.76 0.66 -6.58
C ALA A 62 2.92 1.89 -7.49
N ALA A 63 2.88 3.10 -6.93
CA ALA A 63 3.07 4.33 -7.71
C ALA A 63 4.49 4.44 -8.30
N LEU A 64 5.53 4.13 -7.52
CA LEU A 64 6.91 4.17 -7.98
C LEU A 64 7.20 3.12 -9.07
N SER A 65 6.71 1.90 -8.87
CA SER A 65 6.86 0.83 -9.85
C SER A 65 6.08 1.10 -11.14
N MET A 66 4.89 1.70 -11.05
CA MET A 66 4.14 2.18 -12.21
C MET A 66 4.93 3.27 -12.97
N LEU A 67 5.54 4.21 -12.27
CA LEU A 67 6.36 5.25 -12.89
C LEU A 67 7.60 4.66 -13.59
N LEU A 68 8.25 3.67 -12.99
CA LEU A 68 9.35 2.93 -13.60
C LEU A 68 8.91 2.17 -14.87
N LEU A 69 7.75 1.52 -14.84
CA LEU A 69 7.18 0.84 -16.02
C LEU A 69 6.86 1.83 -17.14
N PHE A 70 6.36 3.01 -16.79
CA PHE A 70 6.10 4.08 -17.75
C PHE A 70 7.38 4.59 -18.40
N VAL A 71 8.43 4.83 -17.59
CA VAL A 71 9.75 5.20 -18.12
C VAL A 71 10.27 4.12 -19.05
N ALA A 72 10.27 2.85 -18.63
CA ALA A 72 10.72 1.72 -19.46
C ALA A 72 9.97 1.55 -20.78
N MET A 73 8.75 2.10 -20.90
CA MET A 73 7.96 2.09 -22.13
C MET A 73 8.34 3.18 -23.12
N ILE A 74 8.91 4.28 -22.65
CA ILE A 74 9.17 5.47 -23.46
C ILE A 74 10.61 5.52 -23.97
N ILE A 75 11.57 4.98 -23.21
CA ILE A 75 12.97 4.82 -23.62
C ILE A 75 13.17 3.53 -24.40
#